data_AF-A0A3S3UER4-F1
#
_entry.id   AF-A0A3S3UER4-F1
#
_cell.length_a   1.000
_cell.length_b   1.000
_cell.length_c   1.000
_cell.angle_alpha   90.00
_cell.angle_beta   90.00
_cell.angle_gamma   90.00
#
_symmetry.space_group_name_H-M   'P 1'
#
loop_
_entity.id
_entity.type
_entity.pdbx_description
1 polymer ?
#
loop_
_entity_poly.entity_id
_entity_poly.type
_entity_poly.pdbx_seq_one_letter_code
_entity_poly.pdbx_strand_id
1 'polypeptide(L)' 'SEDIQESIKAQIPLGSLGSPEDVAGAAAYLASEESGYMTGQILHVNGGMYMGN' A
#
# COMPACT_ATOMS: atom_id res chain seq x y z
N SER A 1 22.09 -9.81 -1.05
CA SER A 1 21.05 -9.65 -0.02
C SER A 1 20.64 -8.19 0.15
N GLU A 2 21.57 -7.24 0.19
CA GLU A 2 21.26 -5.80 0.15
C GLU A 2 20.90 -5.32 -1.27
N ASP A 3 21.58 -5.81 -2.31
CA ASP A 3 21.31 -5.46 -3.70
C ASP A 3 19.86 -5.79 -4.14
N ILE A 4 19.29 -6.84 -3.57
CA ILE A 4 17.90 -7.23 -3.83
C ILE A 4 16.94 -6.22 -3.18
N GLN A 5 17.21 -5.78 -1.94
CA GLN A 5 16.38 -4.76 -1.31
C GLN A 5 16.46 -3.42 -2.03
N GLU A 6 17.66 -3.00 -2.44
CA GLU A 6 17.85 -1.74 -3.18
C GLU A 6 17.18 -1.79 -4.57
N SER A 7 17.29 -2.90 -5.29
CA SER A 7 16.60 -3.06 -6.58
C SER A 7 15.08 -3.10 -6.45
N ILE A 8 14.54 -3.60 -5.34
CA ILE A 8 13.10 -3.54 -5.04
C ILE A 8 12.70 -2.10 -4.72
N LYS A 9 13.41 -1.40 -3.83
CA LYS A 9 13.12 0.01 -3.49
C LYS A 9 13.12 0.91 -4.71
N ALA A 10 14.03 0.70 -5.65
CA ALA A 10 14.11 1.46 -6.90
C ALA A 10 12.86 1.32 -7.79
N GLN A 11 12.07 0.25 -7.63
CA GLN A 11 10.82 0.02 -8.35
C GLN A 11 9.59 0.57 -7.62
N ILE A 12 9.73 0.97 -6.36
CA ILE A 12 8.66 1.55 -5.56
C ILE A 12 8.71 3.07 -5.76
N PRO A 13 7.66 3.73 -6.28
CA PRO A 13 7.65 5.19 -6.42
C PRO A 13 7.92 5.97 -5.12
N LEU A 14 7.47 5.46 -3.97
CA LEU A 14 7.80 6.06 -2.66
C LEU A 14 9.25 5.80 -2.20
N GLY A 15 10.00 4.92 -2.87
CA GLY A 15 11.41 4.63 -2.58
C GLY A 15 11.66 3.81 -1.31
N SER A 16 10.60 3.33 -0.65
CA SER A 16 10.70 2.59 0.62
C SER A 16 9.89 1.30 0.57
N LEU A 17 10.35 0.29 1.33
CA LEU A 17 9.54 -0.88 1.63
C LEU A 17 8.44 -0.48 2.62
N GLY A 18 7.23 -1.02 2.42
CA GLY A 18 6.14 -0.81 3.35
C GLY A 18 6.36 -1.51 4.68
N SER A 19 5.72 -1.02 5.73
CA SER A 19 5.64 -1.63 7.05
C SER A 19 4.22 -2.13 7.33
N PRO A 20 4.02 -2.96 8.38
CA PRO A 20 2.68 -3.37 8.81
C PRO A 20 1.73 -2.20 9.10
N GLU A 21 2.26 -1.07 9.56
CA GLU A 21 1.49 0.13 9.88
C GLU A 21 0.88 0.77 8.64
N ASP A 22 1.53 0.66 7.47
CA ASP A 22 1.02 1.21 6.21
C ASP A 22 -0.32 0.56 5.81
N VAL A 23 -0.47 -0.75 6.01
CA VAL A 23 -1.74 -1.47 5.74
C VAL A 23 -2.75 -1.35 6.88
N ALA A 24 -2.27 -1.22 8.12
CA ALA A 24 -3.14 -1.12 9.30
C ALA A 24 -4.07 0.10 9.21
N GLY A 25 -3.56 1.25 8.75
CA GLY A 25 -4.38 2.47 8.57
C GLY A 25 -5.49 2.29 7.55
N ALA A 26 -5.21 1.64 6.42
CA ALA A 26 -6.19 1.34 5.39
C ALA A 26 -7.27 0.37 5.88
N ALA A 27 -6.86 -0.68 6.60
CA ALA A 27 -7.79 -1.64 7.21
C ALA A 27 -8.69 -0.97 8.26
N ALA A 28 -8.11 -0.11 9.11
CA ALA A 28 -8.86 0.64 10.12
C ALA A 28 -9.88 1.59 9.48
N TYR A 29 -9.51 2.29 8.40
CA TYR A 29 -10.43 3.13 7.65
C TYR A 29 -11.59 2.32 7.06
N LEU A 30 -11.31 1.20 6.39
CA LEU A 30 -12.34 0.34 5.80
C LEU A 30 -13.27 -0.32 6.83
N ALA A 31 -12.81 -0.47 8.08
CA ALA A 31 -13.61 -0.97 9.19
C ALA A 31 -14.40 0.14 9.92
N SER A 32 -14.16 1.41 9.59
CA SER A 32 -14.78 2.55 10.26
C SER A 32 -16.09 2.98 9.59
N GLU A 33 -16.87 3.82 10.28
CA GLU A 33 -18.09 4.41 9.71
C GLU A 33 -17.81 5.35 8.54
N GLU A 34 -16.61 5.93 8.47
CA GLU A 34 -16.18 6.86 7.41
C GLU A 34 -16.16 6.23 6.02
N SER A 35 -16.02 4.90 5.92
CA SER A 35 -16.08 4.16 4.67
C SER A 35 -17.45 3.54 4.39
N GLY A 36 -18.52 3.98 5.05
CA GLY A 36 -19.84 3.33 5.02
C GLY A 36 -20.51 3.20 3.65
N TYR A 37 -20.05 3.96 2.64
CA TYR A 37 -20.54 3.86 1.26
C TYR A 37 -19.56 3.16 0.30
N MET A 38 -18.46 2.61 0.81
CA MET A 38 -17.47 1.88 0.02
C MET A 38 -17.68 0.37 0.13
N THR A 39 -17.89 -0.30 -1.00
CA THR A 39 -17.96 -1.76 -1.07
C THR A 39 -17.47 -2.26 -2.42
N GLY A 40 -16.99 -3.52 -2.45
CA GLY A 40 -16.47 -4.16 -3.68
C GLY A 40 -15.20 -3.54 -4.27
N GLN A 41 -14.52 -2.68 -3.52
CA GLN A 41 -13.31 -1.98 -3.99
C GLN A 41 -12.04 -2.75 -3.62
N ILE A 42 -11.01 -2.61 -4.46
CA ILE A 42 -9.65 -3.03 -4.15
C ILE A 42 -8.85 -1.78 -3.81
N LEU A 43 -8.36 -1.69 -2.58
CA LEU A 43 -7.49 -0.60 -2.14
C LEU A 43 -6.03 -1.05 -2.18
N HIS A 44 -5.26 -0.50 -3.11
CA HIS A 44 -3.83 -0.81 -3.25
C HIS A 44 -2.99 -0.01 -2.24
N VAL A 45 -2.44 -0.70 -1.25
CA VAL A 45 -1.47 -0.15 -0.29
C VAL A 45 -0.09 -0.74 -0.63
N ASN A 46 0.59 -0.18 -1.63
CA ASN A 46 1.79 -0.80 -2.23
C ASN A 46 2.91 0.20 -2.58
N GLY A 47 2.85 1.41 -2.03
CA GLY A 47 3.83 2.45 -2.31
C GLY A 47 3.90 2.91 -3.78
N GLY A 48 2.86 2.62 -4.57
CA GLY A 48 2.78 2.96 -5.99
C GLY A 48 3.33 1.91 -6.95
N MET A 49 3.72 0.72 -6.48
CA MET A 49 4.25 -0.34 -7.37
C MET A 49 3.27 -0.78 -8.46
N TYR A 50 1.97 -0.71 -8.16
CA TYR A 50 0.92 -0.92 -9.15
C TYR A 50 0.03 0.31 -9.18
N MET A 51 0.07 1.02 -10.31
CA MET A 51 -0.81 2.11 -10.66
C MET A 51 -1.59 1.61 -11.88
N GLY A 52 -2.81 1.12 -11.66
CA GLY A 52 -3.63 0.54 -12.73
C GLY A 52 -3.82 1.55 -13.88
N ASN A 53 -3.34 1.18 -15.06
CA ASN A 53 -3.72 1.80 -16.34
C ASN A 53 -4.84 1.00 -16.98
#